data_AF-A0A6H1WTM8-F1
#
_entry.id   AF-A0A6H1WTM8-F1
#
_cell.length_a   1.000
_cell.length_b   1.000
_cell.length_c   1.000
_cell.angle_alpha   90.00
_cell.angle_beta   90.00
_cell.angle_gamma   90.00
#
_symmetry.space_group_name_H-M   'P 1'
#
loop_
_entity.id
_entity.type
_entity.pdbx_description
1 polymer ?
#
loop_
_entity_poly.entity_id
_entity_poly.type
_entity_poly.pdbx_seq_one_letter_code
_entity_poly.pdbx_strand_id
1 'polypeptide(L)'
;MKAEIGLGEYLRKMREAQGKTLAEIAEETKINCRYLEALEKEAWEELPAEVFVRGYLRAYALALGLDPEDVLRRYRESRPQGGEDPGESLSGGKKSRGLWPWVLLLLVLVSLVLLWLLR
;
A
#
# COMPACT_ATOMS: atom_id res chain seq x y z
N MET A 1 -4.87 -22.16 19.80
CA MET A 1 -5.29 -20.90 19.16
C MET A 1 -4.07 -20.01 19.04
N LYS A 2 -3.57 -19.73 17.81
CA LYS A 2 -2.61 -18.64 17.63
C LYS A 2 -3.40 -17.36 17.89
N ALA A 3 -3.03 -16.60 18.93
CA ALA A 3 -3.51 -15.24 19.04
C ALA A 3 -3.03 -14.51 17.78
N GLU A 4 -3.98 -14.00 16.99
CA GLU A 4 -3.64 -13.08 15.90
C GLU A 4 -3.09 -11.81 16.54
N ILE A 5 -1.83 -11.50 16.22
CA ILE A 5 -1.16 -10.29 16.70
C ILE A 5 -1.87 -9.10 16.05
N GLY A 6 -2.29 -8.11 16.85
CA GLY A 6 -2.90 -6.88 16.34
C GLY A 6 -1.97 -6.16 15.35
N LEU A 7 -2.55 -5.32 14.48
CA LEU A 7 -1.78 -4.56 13.50
C LEU A 7 -0.72 -3.68 14.16
N GLY A 8 -1.09 -2.96 15.23
CA GLY A 8 -0.17 -2.07 15.93
C GLY A 8 1.02 -2.82 16.54
N GLU A 9 0.74 -3.94 17.20
CA GLU A 9 1.77 -4.82 17.77
C GLU A 9 2.64 -5.45 16.67
N TYR A 10 2.05 -5.80 15.52
CA TYR A 10 2.77 -6.32 14.36
C TYR A 10 3.77 -5.27 13.82
N LEU A 11 3.32 -4.03 13.58
CA LEU A 11 4.20 -2.94 13.12
C LEU A 11 5.33 -2.67 14.10
N ARG A 12 5.00 -2.61 15.40
CA ARG A 12 5.98 -2.44 16.48
C ARG A 12 7.04 -3.54 16.46
N LYS A 13 6.62 -4.81 16.40
CA LYS A 13 7.53 -5.96 16.35
C LYS A 13 8.45 -5.92 15.14
N MET A 14 7.91 -5.55 13.96
CA MET A 14 8.72 -5.42 12.75
C MET A 14 9.74 -4.28 12.86
N ARG A 15 9.35 -3.14 13.44
CA ARG A 15 10.27 -2.02 13.71
C ARG A 15 11.38 -2.43 14.69
N GLU A 16 11.00 -3.00 15.84
CA GLU A 16 11.93 -3.42 16.88
C GLU A 16 12.88 -4.52 16.41
N ALA A 17 12.42 -5.45 15.56
CA ALA A 17 13.27 -6.47 14.94
C ALA A 17 14.35 -5.89 14.03
N GLN A 18 14.14 -4.69 13.48
CA GLN A 18 15.13 -3.96 12.68
C GLN A 18 16.00 -3.02 13.55
N GLY A 19 15.76 -2.96 14.86
CA GLY A 19 16.47 -2.04 15.77
C GLY A 19 16.15 -0.56 15.55
N LYS A 20 15.11 -0.24 14.76
CA LYS A 20 14.71 1.14 14.47
C LYS A 20 13.91 1.74 15.63
N THR A 21 14.19 2.98 15.97
CA THR A 21 13.41 3.80 16.90
C THR A 21 12.23 4.47 16.19
N LEU A 22 11.22 4.91 16.95
CA LEU A 22 10.13 5.72 16.38
C LEU A 22 10.65 7.05 15.78
N ALA A 23 11.71 7.62 16.34
CA ALA A 23 12.32 8.85 15.85
C ALA A 23 12.94 8.67 14.46
N GLU A 24 13.64 7.56 14.23
CA GLU A 24 14.20 7.23 12.91
C GLU A 24 13.10 7.03 11.85
N ILE A 25 12.02 6.31 12.21
CA ILE A 25 10.87 6.16 11.32
C ILE A 25 10.21 7.52 11.05
N ALA A 26 10.05 8.37 12.05
CA ALA A 26 9.48 9.70 11.89
C ALA A 26 10.34 10.56 10.95
N GLU A 27 11.66 10.47 11.05
CA GLU A 27 12.58 11.16 10.15
C GLU A 27 12.46 10.64 8.70
N GLU A 28 12.37 9.33 8.50
CA GLU A 28 12.26 8.68 7.20
C GLU A 28 10.91 9.00 6.52
N THR A 29 9.81 8.88 7.27
CA THR A 29 8.44 8.98 6.74
C THR A 29 7.84 10.38 6.78
N LYS A 30 8.47 11.29 7.55
CA LYS A 30 7.93 12.62 7.92
C LYS A 30 6.60 12.57 8.67
N ILE A 31 6.27 11.43 9.27
CA ILE A 31 5.11 11.26 10.15
C ILE A 31 5.53 11.68 11.57
N ASN A 32 4.68 12.41 12.26
CA ASN A 32 4.94 12.78 13.65
C ASN A 32 5.07 11.50 14.52
N CYS A 33 6.11 11.43 15.38
CA CYS A 33 6.31 10.32 16.33
C CYS A 33 5.04 9.96 17.10
N ARG A 34 4.24 10.95 17.52
CA ARG A 34 2.98 10.72 18.24
C ARG A 34 2.00 9.86 17.43
N TYR A 35 1.92 10.06 16.13
CA TYR A 35 1.04 9.26 15.28
C TYR A 35 1.59 7.86 15.03
N LEU A 36 2.91 7.71 14.90
CA LEU A 36 3.52 6.37 14.82
C LEU A 36 3.29 5.57 16.10
N GLU A 37 3.42 6.21 17.26
CA GLU A 37 3.09 5.61 18.56
C GLU A 37 1.61 5.24 18.66
N ALA A 38 0.71 6.12 18.23
CA ALA A 38 -0.73 5.84 18.20
C ALA A 38 -1.07 4.67 17.27
N LEU A 39 -0.40 4.54 16.11
CA LEU A 39 -0.55 3.39 15.22
C LEU A 39 -0.10 2.09 15.88
N GLU A 40 1.05 2.09 16.57
CA GLU A 40 1.55 0.89 17.28
C GLU A 40 0.67 0.48 18.48
N LYS A 41 -0.02 1.45 19.09
CA LYS A 41 -0.97 1.21 20.18
C LYS A 41 -2.41 0.97 19.71
N GLU A 42 -2.66 1.09 18.41
CA GLU A 42 -4.02 1.08 17.84
C GLU A 42 -4.96 2.12 18.50
N ALA A 43 -4.38 3.25 18.95
CA ALA A 43 -5.11 4.38 19.54
C ALA A 43 -5.76 5.22 18.43
N TRP A 44 -6.76 4.62 17.78
CA TRP A 44 -7.44 5.10 16.58
C TRP A 44 -8.08 6.49 16.74
N GLU A 45 -8.49 6.82 17.95
CA GLU A 45 -9.08 8.09 18.37
C GLU A 45 -8.06 9.25 18.46
N GLU A 46 -6.77 8.95 18.57
CA GLU A 46 -5.70 9.95 18.60
C GLU A 46 -5.18 10.35 17.21
N LEU A 47 -5.57 9.58 16.19
CA LEU A 47 -5.14 9.80 14.82
C LEU A 47 -5.99 10.86 14.11
N PRO A 48 -5.43 11.55 13.10
CA PRO A 48 -6.20 12.47 12.26
C PRO A 48 -7.20 11.71 11.37
N ALA A 49 -7.87 12.43 10.47
CA ALA A 49 -8.84 11.86 9.54
C ALA A 49 -8.30 10.61 8.82
N GLU A 50 -9.18 9.62 8.60
CA GLU A 50 -8.83 8.27 8.14
C GLU A 50 -8.01 8.24 6.83
N VAL A 51 -8.24 9.20 5.93
CA VAL A 51 -7.45 9.35 4.70
C VAL A 51 -5.95 9.48 4.99
N PHE A 52 -5.56 10.18 6.06
CA PHE A 52 -4.18 10.32 6.51
C PHE A 52 -3.67 9.05 7.15
N VAL A 53 -4.50 8.36 7.95
CA VAL A 53 -4.13 7.09 8.59
C VAL A 53 -3.68 6.05 7.57
N ARG A 54 -4.43 5.88 6.48
CA ARG A 54 -4.03 4.96 5.40
C ARG A 54 -2.72 5.39 4.73
N GLY A 55 -2.50 6.69 4.55
CA GLY A 55 -1.25 7.24 4.05
C GLY A 55 -0.08 6.92 4.98
N TYR A 56 -0.27 7.08 6.28
CA TYR A 56 0.72 6.77 7.30
C TYR A 56 1.05 5.29 7.36
N LEU A 57 0.04 4.42 7.32
CA LEU A 57 0.22 2.98 7.29
C LEU A 57 1.01 2.52 6.05
N ARG A 58 0.72 3.09 4.87
CA ARG A 58 1.52 2.80 3.66
C ARG A 58 2.97 3.24 3.81
N ALA A 59 3.21 4.47 4.24
CA ALA A 59 4.56 4.99 4.40
C ALA A 59 5.35 4.21 5.46
N TYR A 60 4.71 3.84 6.58
CA TYR A 60 5.33 3.05 7.62
C TYR A 60 5.63 1.62 7.16
N ALA A 61 4.71 0.98 6.44
CA ALA A 61 4.95 -0.33 5.83
C ALA A 61 6.18 -0.30 4.90
N LEU A 62 6.26 0.71 4.02
CA LEU A 62 7.40 0.88 3.13
C LEU A 62 8.73 1.10 3.88
N ALA A 63 8.73 1.94 4.92
CA ALA A 63 9.91 2.19 5.76
C ALA A 63 10.40 0.95 6.52
N LEU A 64 9.50 -0.01 6.76
CA LEU A 64 9.81 -1.32 7.36
C LEU A 64 10.04 -2.43 6.32
N GLY A 65 9.96 -2.13 5.02
CA GLY A 65 10.10 -3.13 3.95
C GLY A 65 8.96 -4.16 3.92
N LEU A 66 7.78 -3.80 4.44
CA LEU A 66 6.58 -4.62 4.44
C LEU A 66 5.73 -4.36 3.19
N ASP A 67 4.83 -5.28 2.87
CA ASP A 67 3.81 -5.06 1.85
C ASP A 67 2.73 -4.07 2.37
N PRO A 68 2.58 -2.88 1.77
CA PRO A 68 1.58 -1.91 2.20
C PRO A 68 0.15 -2.44 2.08
N GLU A 69 -0.13 -3.31 1.11
CA GLU A 69 -1.47 -3.84 0.91
C GLU A 69 -1.84 -4.90 1.97
N ASP A 70 -0.87 -5.67 2.48
CA ASP A 70 -1.08 -6.53 3.66
C ASP A 70 -1.39 -5.70 4.91
N VAL A 71 -0.60 -4.64 5.15
CA VAL A 71 -0.79 -3.74 6.30
C VAL A 71 -2.18 -3.07 6.25
N LEU A 72 -2.61 -2.59 5.08
CA LEU A 72 -3.94 -1.99 4.93
C LEU A 72 -5.08 -2.99 5.02
N ARG A 73 -4.88 -4.24 4.59
CA ARG A 73 -5.86 -5.31 4.80
C ARG A 73 -6.06 -5.56 6.29
N ARG A 74 -4.97 -5.74 7.05
CA ARG A 74 -5.01 -5.90 8.51
C ARG A 74 -5.69 -4.71 9.19
N TYR A 75 -5.46 -3.50 8.70
CA TYR A 75 -6.12 -2.29 9.22
C TYR A 75 -7.64 -2.37 9.05
N ARG A 76 -8.13 -2.74 7.85
CA ARG A 76 -9.57 -2.92 7.60
C ARG A 76 -10.18 -4.01 8.49
N GLU A 77 -9.45 -5.10 8.72
CA GLU A 77 -9.89 -6.19 9.60
C GLU A 77 -9.92 -5.78 11.08
N SER A 78 -8.99 -4.92 11.51
CA SER A 78 -8.94 -4.40 12.89
C SER A 78 -10.04 -3.39 13.23
N ARG A 79 -10.68 -2.79 12.23
CA ARG A 79 -11.72 -1.76 12.39
C ARG A 79 -13.13 -2.36 12.21
N PRO A 80 -13.95 -2.47 13.26
CA PRO A 80 -15.26 -3.13 13.21
C PRO A 80 -16.37 -2.33 12.48
N GLN A 81 -16.07 -1.16 11.90
CA GLN A 81 -17.05 -0.38 11.13
C GLN A 81 -16.56 -0.21 9.69
N GLY A 82 -17.31 -0.82 8.76
CA GLY A 82 -17.12 -0.66 7.33
C GLY A 82 -17.25 0.80 6.92
N GLY A 83 -16.13 1.47 6.73
CA GLY A 83 -16.05 2.64 5.89
C GLY A 83 -15.99 2.16 4.45
N GLU A 84 -17.13 2.14 3.76
CA GLU A 84 -17.11 2.19 2.29
C GLU A 84 -16.31 3.42 1.89
N ASP A 85 -15.18 3.13 1.26
CA ASP A 85 -14.13 4.07 0.90
C ASP A 85 -14.66 5.06 -0.17
N PRO A 86 -14.99 6.32 0.15
CA PRO A 86 -15.38 7.29 -0.88
C PRO A 86 -14.15 7.70 -1.73
N GLY A 87 -12.96 7.18 -1.40
CA GLY A 87 -11.68 7.51 -2.00
C GLY A 87 -11.02 6.39 -2.83
N GLU A 88 -11.59 5.17 -2.89
CA GLU A 88 -11.02 4.10 -3.74
C GLU A 88 -11.22 4.35 -5.25
N SER A 89 -11.95 5.39 -5.64
CA SER A 89 -12.11 5.72 -7.06
C SER A 89 -10.92 6.49 -7.68
N LEU A 90 -9.89 6.86 -6.92
CA LEU A 90 -8.76 7.66 -7.44
C LEU A 90 -7.36 7.05 -7.31
N SER A 91 -7.22 5.86 -6.72
CA SER A 91 -5.95 5.11 -6.77
C SER A 91 -6.13 3.85 -7.58
N GLY A 92 -6.45 4.04 -8.86
CA GLY A 92 -6.42 2.99 -9.86
C GLY A 92 -5.11 2.24 -9.75
N GLY A 93 -5.23 0.95 -9.42
CA GLY A 93 -4.12 0.03 -9.37
C GLY A 93 -3.23 0.20 -10.59
N LYS A 94 -1.94 -0.02 -10.37
CA LYS A 94 -0.92 -0.12 -11.40
C LYS A 94 -1.34 -1.23 -12.38
N LYS A 95 -2.25 -0.92 -13.31
CA LYS A 95 -2.61 -1.78 -14.43
C LYS A 95 -1.31 -1.93 -15.20
N SER A 96 -0.77 -3.13 -15.14
CA SER A 96 0.22 -3.59 -16.10
C SER A 96 -0.22 -3.07 -17.47
N ARG A 97 0.56 -2.16 -18.06
CA ARG A 97 0.45 -1.78 -19.48
C ARG A 97 0.92 -2.98 -20.31
N GLY A 98 0.23 -4.11 -20.14
CA GLY A 98 0.56 -5.37 -20.74
C GLY A 98 0.35 -5.27 -22.23
N LEU A 99 1.44 -5.47 -22.99
CA LEU A 99 1.60 -6.05 -24.34
C LEU A 99 0.67 -5.61 -25.50
N TRP A 100 -0.44 -4.93 -25.26
CA TRP A 100 -1.38 -4.41 -26.25
C TRP A 100 -0.78 -3.45 -27.27
N PRO A 101 0.13 -2.52 -26.91
CA PRO A 101 0.79 -1.72 -27.93
C PRO A 101 1.65 -2.59 -28.87
N TRP A 102 2.22 -3.68 -28.36
CA TRP A 102 3.07 -4.59 -29.13
C TRP A 102 2.25 -5.54 -29.99
N VAL A 103 1.08 -5.99 -29.51
CA VAL A 103 0.12 -6.78 -30.30
C VAL A 103 -0.44 -5.97 -31.47
N LEU A 104 -0.81 -4.70 -31.25
CA LEU A 104 -1.27 -3.82 -32.32
C LEU A 104 -0.17 -3.55 -33.34
N LEU A 105 1.06 -3.28 -32.88
CA LEU A 105 2.21 -3.08 -33.76
C LEU A 105 2.51 -4.32 -34.60
N LEU A 106 2.43 -5.52 -34.01
CA LEU A 106 2.61 -6.78 -34.72
C LEU A 106 1.52 -7.02 -35.76
N LEU A 107 0.25 -6.75 -35.45
CA LEU A 107 -0.86 -6.87 -36.41
C LEU A 107 -0.71 -5.92 -37.60
N VAL A 108 -0.29 -4.66 -37.35
CA VAL A 108 -0.02 -3.70 -38.42
C VAL A 108 1.14 -4.16 -39.29
N LEU A 109 2.24 -4.64 -38.69
CA LEU A 109 3.40 -5.16 -39.43
C LEU A 109 3.02 -6.34 -40.33
N VAL A 110 2.26 -7.32 -39.79
CA VAL A 110 1.78 -8.50 -40.54
C VAL A 110 0.88 -8.09 -41.72
N SER A 111 -0.01 -7.11 -41.51
CA SER A 111 -0.89 -6.59 -42.57
C SER A 111 -0.09 -5.95 -43.71
N LEU A 112 0.90 -5.11 -43.39
CA LEU A 112 1.76 -4.47 -44.40
C LEU A 112 2.56 -5.47 -45.23
N VAL A 113 3.06 -6.54 -44.60
CA VAL A 113 3.79 -7.62 -45.29
C VAL A 113 2.87 -8.39 -46.23
N LEU A 114 1.64 -8.70 -45.81
CA LEU A 114 0.65 -9.37 -46.67
C LEU A 114 0.26 -8.51 -47.88
N LEU A 115 0.04 -7.20 -47.69
CA LEU A 115 -0.25 -6.27 -48.78
C LEU A 115 0.90 -6.15 -49.79
N TRP A 116 2.15 -6.32 -49.33
CA TRP A 116 3.32 -6.35 -50.21
C TRP A 116 3.42 -7.66 -51.01
N LEU A 117 3.04 -8.79 -50.41
CA LEU A 117 3.11 -10.11 -51.07
C LEU A 117 1.97 -10.37 -52.07
N LEU A 118 0.84 -9.66 -51.94
CA LEU A 118 -0.32 -9.80 -52.82
C LEU A 118 -0.34 -8.81 -54.00
N ARG A 119 0.75 -8.06 -54.22
CA ARG A 119 0.91 -7.07 -55.29
C ARG A 119 2.01 -7.48 -56.27
#